data_AF-A0A7J7JW67-F1
#
_entry.id   AF-A0A7J7JW67-F1
#
_cell.length_a   1.000
_cell.length_b   1.000
_cell.length_c   1.000
_cell.angle_alpha   90.00
_cell.angle_beta   90.00
_cell.angle_gamma   90.00
#
_symmetry.space_group_name_H-M   'P 1'
#
loop_
_entity.id
_entity.type
_entity.pdbx_description
1 polymer ?
#
loop_
_entity_poly.entity_id
_entity_poly.type
_entity_poly.pdbx_seq_one_letter_code
_entity_poly.pdbx_strand_id
1 'polypeptide(L)'
;MQMSVSVVVGDAGYSPHIIICHPHKSKVNVDSDLANAAFGKERAAVAWKEYHKFIDMAKAYSVGNNSNVLYIDLHGQTATEYNFVGVNLFTKGLSIIEKATLPDRLAQYSSIMQLHLDSGIPMEELVRGNTSIGGLMEPDFPMFPAPGRKLLEELSYPYHFSSYSLRRHTGWRVNGMKVSVANSIRANTVLMTQFADKLAEAVKFWVDNYL
;
A
#
# COMPACT_ATOMS: atom_id res chain seq x y z
N MET A 1 -17.61 16.69 9.64
CA MET A 1 -16.80 15.53 9.20
C MET A 1 -15.46 16.12 8.80
N GLN A 2 -14.36 15.70 9.41
CA GLN A 2 -13.06 16.37 9.22
C GLN A 2 -12.11 15.40 8.53
N MET A 3 -11.51 15.85 7.43
CA MET A 3 -10.36 15.22 6.79
C MET A 3 -9.12 15.99 7.20
N SER A 4 -7.99 15.33 7.38
CA SER A 4 -6.72 16.04 7.66
C SER A 4 -5.60 15.58 6.75
N VAL A 5 -4.76 16.53 6.38
CA VAL A 5 -3.48 16.29 5.73
C VAL A 5 -2.41 16.82 6.66
N SER A 6 -1.40 16.00 6.91
CA SER A 6 -0.21 16.38 7.65
C SER A 6 1.01 16.09 6.78
N VAL A 7 1.99 16.97 6.79
CA VAL A 7 3.34 16.65 6.32
C VAL A 7 4.13 16.33 7.56
N VAL A 8 4.69 15.13 7.62
CA VAL A 8 5.58 14.71 8.70
C VAL A 8 6.98 14.68 8.14
N VAL A 9 7.92 15.36 8.77
CA VAL A 9 9.35 15.23 8.46
C VAL A 9 9.88 14.14 9.38
N GLY A 10 10.33 13.03 8.81
CA GLY A 10 10.95 11.96 9.58
C GLY A 10 12.45 12.20 9.77
N ASP A 11 13.04 11.55 10.77
CA ASP A 11 14.48 11.60 11.06
C ASP A 11 15.35 11.07 9.90
N ALA A 12 14.73 10.38 8.95
CA ALA A 12 15.32 9.86 7.72
C ALA A 12 15.61 10.91 6.62
N GLY A 13 15.25 12.18 6.83
CA GLY A 13 15.42 13.25 5.83
C GLY A 13 14.33 13.33 4.76
N TYR A 14 13.28 12.50 4.87
CA TYR A 14 12.12 12.50 3.99
C TYR A 14 10.90 13.14 4.65
N SER A 15 10.02 13.72 3.83
CA SER A 15 8.79 14.39 4.27
C SER A 15 7.54 13.79 3.62
N PRO A 16 7.06 12.61 4.06
CA PRO A 16 5.84 12.04 3.52
C PRO A 16 4.62 12.95 3.77
N HIS A 17 3.75 13.03 2.76
CA HIS A 17 2.39 13.53 2.93
C HIS A 17 1.51 12.41 3.53
N ILE A 18 0.89 12.68 4.66
CA ILE A 18 -0.03 11.76 5.34
C ILE A 18 -1.45 12.31 5.23
N ILE A 19 -2.33 11.54 4.60
CA ILE A 19 -3.75 11.89 4.41
C ILE A 19 -4.60 10.90 5.20
N ILE A 20 -5.36 11.38 6.18
CA ILE A 20 -6.12 10.53 7.09
C ILE A 20 -7.63 10.76 6.90
N CYS A 21 -8.35 9.66 6.66
CA CYS A 21 -9.81 9.62 6.73
C CYS A 21 -10.25 9.37 8.17
N HIS A 22 -10.55 10.43 8.92
CA HIS A 22 -11.09 10.31 10.29
C HIS A 22 -12.48 9.67 10.37
N PRO A 23 -13.39 9.86 9.41
CA PRO A 23 -14.67 9.18 9.44
C PRO A 23 -14.51 7.66 9.43
N HIS A 24 -15.25 7.00 10.32
CA HIS A 24 -15.32 5.54 10.31
C HIS A 24 -15.82 5.02 8.95
N LYS A 25 -15.31 3.87 8.48
CA LYS A 25 -15.64 3.26 7.18
C LYS A 25 -17.15 3.07 6.95
N SER A 26 -17.92 2.86 8.02
CA SER A 26 -19.39 2.75 7.95
C SER A 26 -20.12 4.09 7.69
N LYS A 27 -19.42 5.22 7.75
CA LYS A 27 -19.93 6.55 7.41
C LYS A 27 -19.55 6.97 5.99
N VAL A 28 -18.34 6.62 5.57
CA VAL A 28 -17.86 6.76 4.20
C VAL A 28 -16.78 5.72 3.96
N ASN A 29 -16.95 4.91 2.91
CA ASN A 29 -15.96 3.92 2.52
C ASN A 29 -15.07 4.50 1.41
N VAL A 30 -14.02 5.22 1.78
CA VAL A 30 -13.08 5.84 0.84
C VAL A 30 -12.27 4.85 0.00
N ASP A 31 -12.29 3.56 0.36
CA ASP A 31 -11.71 2.48 -0.44
C ASP A 31 -12.74 1.82 -1.36
N SER A 32 -13.65 2.62 -1.93
CA SER A 32 -14.65 2.21 -2.92
C SER A 32 -14.98 3.36 -3.84
N ASP A 33 -15.60 3.07 -4.99
CA ASP A 33 -16.12 4.12 -5.87
C ASP A 33 -17.20 4.94 -5.17
N LEU A 34 -17.40 6.19 -5.63
CA LEU A 34 -18.28 7.15 -4.98
C LEU A 34 -19.72 6.64 -4.78
N ALA A 35 -20.27 5.86 -5.72
CA ALA A 35 -21.64 5.38 -5.64
C ALA A 35 -21.82 4.42 -4.46
N ASN A 36 -20.84 3.54 -4.24
CA ASN A 36 -20.82 2.62 -3.11
C ASN A 36 -20.32 3.28 -1.81
N ALA A 37 -19.36 4.21 -1.91
CA ALA A 37 -18.70 4.81 -0.77
C ALA A 37 -19.59 5.73 0.07
N ALA A 38 -20.52 6.43 -0.58
CA ALA A 38 -21.33 7.46 0.06
C ALA A 38 -22.58 6.91 0.76
N PHE A 39 -22.95 5.65 0.54
CA PHE A 39 -24.18 5.05 1.08
C PHE A 39 -25.44 5.90 0.83
N GLY A 40 -25.50 6.58 -0.32
CA GLY A 40 -26.58 7.51 -0.67
C GLY A 40 -26.64 8.81 0.17
N LYS A 41 -25.59 9.14 0.94
CA LYS A 41 -25.52 10.34 1.78
C LYS A 41 -24.63 11.41 1.15
N GLU A 42 -25.18 12.58 0.91
CA GLU A 42 -24.45 13.71 0.31
C GLU A 42 -23.20 14.11 1.10
N ARG A 43 -23.29 14.16 2.44
CA ARG A 43 -22.12 14.47 3.28
C ARG A 43 -21.00 13.44 3.16
N ALA A 44 -21.33 12.15 2.98
CA ALA A 44 -20.33 11.12 2.74
C ALA A 44 -19.70 11.26 1.36
N ALA A 45 -20.49 11.64 0.35
CA ALA A 45 -19.99 11.96 -0.98
C ALA A 45 -19.02 13.14 -0.98
N VAL A 46 -19.29 14.18 -0.19
CA VAL A 46 -18.37 15.32 0.00
C VAL A 46 -17.06 14.85 0.62
N ALA A 47 -17.11 14.11 1.74
CA ALA A 47 -15.91 13.63 2.42
C ALA A 47 -15.07 12.69 1.54
N TRP A 48 -15.72 11.83 0.75
CA TRP A 48 -15.04 11.00 -0.23
C TRP A 48 -14.28 11.84 -1.28
N LYS A 49 -14.94 12.87 -1.82
CA LYS A 49 -14.33 13.77 -2.81
C LYS A 49 -13.15 14.53 -2.21
N GLU A 50 -13.30 15.03 -0.99
CA GLU A 50 -12.23 15.74 -0.27
C GLU A 50 -11.03 14.82 0.01
N TYR A 51 -11.27 13.61 0.50
CA TYR A 51 -10.21 12.62 0.73
C TYR A 51 -9.36 12.37 -0.51
N HIS A 52 -9.99 12.01 -1.63
CA HIS A 52 -9.25 11.73 -2.85
C HIS A 52 -8.62 12.98 -3.46
N LYS A 53 -9.25 14.16 -3.31
CA LYS A 53 -8.66 15.43 -3.74
C LYS A 53 -7.37 15.75 -3.00
N PHE A 54 -7.31 15.51 -1.68
CA PHE A 54 -6.07 15.71 -0.91
C PHE A 54 -4.94 14.78 -1.38
N ILE A 55 -5.26 13.52 -1.70
CA ILE A 55 -4.27 12.59 -2.27
C ILE A 55 -3.81 13.08 -3.65
N ASP A 56 -4.74 13.53 -4.51
CA ASP A 56 -4.41 14.03 -5.84
C ASP A 56 -3.52 15.29 -5.77
N MET A 57 -3.76 16.19 -4.81
CA MET A 57 -2.91 17.36 -4.55
C MET A 57 -1.51 16.96 -4.08
N ALA A 58 -1.40 16.04 -3.12
CA ALA A 58 -0.11 15.57 -2.61
C ALA A 58 0.71 14.88 -3.71
N LYS A 59 0.09 14.02 -4.52
CA LYS A 59 0.74 13.38 -5.67
C LYS A 59 1.23 14.40 -6.69
N ALA A 60 0.40 15.38 -7.06
CA ALA A 60 0.78 16.40 -8.03
C ALA A 60 2.01 17.19 -7.56
N TYR A 61 2.04 17.53 -6.26
CA TYR A 61 3.20 18.14 -5.63
C TYR A 61 4.43 17.24 -5.70
N SER A 62 4.32 15.97 -5.29
CA SER A 62 5.45 15.04 -5.26
C SER A 62 6.00 14.74 -6.66
N VAL A 63 5.15 14.52 -7.67
CA VAL A 63 5.59 14.24 -9.06
C VAL A 63 6.25 15.46 -9.70
N GLY A 64 5.84 16.67 -9.31
CA GLY A 64 6.49 17.91 -9.76
C GLY A 64 7.91 18.08 -9.24
N ASN A 65 8.25 17.44 -8.11
CA ASN A 65 9.54 17.61 -7.42
C ASN A 65 10.43 16.37 -7.46
N ASN A 66 9.92 15.20 -7.88
CA ASN A 66 10.65 13.92 -7.84
C ASN A 66 10.43 13.10 -9.10
N SER A 67 11.43 12.35 -9.56
CA SER A 67 11.34 11.49 -10.75
C SER A 67 10.28 10.41 -10.57
N ASN A 68 10.24 9.77 -9.42
CA ASN A 68 9.24 8.78 -9.02
C ASN A 68 8.65 9.08 -7.64
N VAL A 69 7.42 8.63 -7.42
CA VAL A 69 6.69 8.81 -6.17
C VAL A 69 6.18 7.45 -5.68
N LEU A 70 6.26 7.22 -4.37
CA LEU A 70 5.66 6.07 -3.71
C LEU A 70 4.35 6.46 -3.02
N TYR A 71 3.27 5.77 -3.36
CA TYR A 71 1.98 5.84 -2.71
C TYR A 71 1.76 4.57 -1.87
N ILE A 72 1.48 4.74 -0.57
CA ILE A 72 1.21 3.63 0.35
C ILE A 72 -0.22 3.76 0.86
N ASP A 73 -1.01 2.72 0.62
CA ASP A 73 -2.35 2.57 1.15
C ASP A 73 -2.33 1.68 2.40
N LEU A 74 -2.33 2.31 3.58
CA LEU A 74 -2.14 1.63 4.85
C LEU A 74 -3.48 1.33 5.53
N HIS A 75 -3.75 0.05 5.77
CA HIS A 75 -5.00 -0.43 6.34
C HIS A 75 -4.78 -1.40 7.51
N GLY A 76 -5.71 -1.37 8.46
CA GLY A 76 -5.93 -2.49 9.36
C GLY A 76 -6.87 -3.53 8.74
N GLN A 77 -6.67 -4.81 9.08
CA GLN A 77 -7.57 -5.90 8.69
C GLN A 77 -7.90 -6.79 9.91
N THR A 78 -9.02 -7.51 9.82
CA THR A 78 -9.53 -8.42 10.88
C THR A 78 -10.02 -9.75 10.31
N ALA A 79 -9.80 -9.99 9.01
CA ALA A 79 -10.22 -11.22 8.35
C ALA A 79 -9.27 -12.38 8.66
N THR A 80 -8.00 -12.08 8.95
CA THR A 80 -6.95 -13.07 9.20
C THR A 80 -5.92 -12.54 10.21
N GLU A 81 -5.00 -13.39 10.66
CA GLU A 81 -3.86 -13.00 11.51
C GLU A 81 -2.61 -12.59 10.71
N TYR A 82 -2.66 -12.62 9.38
CA TYR A 82 -1.52 -12.30 8.51
C TYR A 82 -1.40 -10.80 8.23
N ASN A 83 -0.17 -10.34 8.01
CA ASN A 83 0.09 -9.03 7.43
C ASN A 83 0.33 -9.17 5.92
N PHE A 84 -0.11 -8.20 5.14
CA PHE A 84 0.00 -8.25 3.68
C PHE A 84 0.64 -7.01 3.09
N VAL A 85 1.43 -7.23 2.04
CA VAL A 85 1.82 -6.19 1.08
C VAL A 85 1.24 -6.54 -0.29
N GLY A 86 0.56 -5.58 -0.92
CA GLY A 86 -0.06 -5.76 -2.22
C GLY A 86 0.35 -4.69 -3.21
N VAL A 87 0.86 -5.09 -4.38
CA VAL A 87 1.20 -4.16 -5.47
C VAL A 87 0.17 -4.19 -6.60
N ASN A 88 -1.08 -4.49 -6.24
CA ASN A 88 -2.24 -4.47 -7.12
C ASN A 88 -1.98 -5.11 -8.49
N LEU A 89 -1.91 -6.45 -8.55
CA LEU A 89 -1.89 -7.13 -9.84
C LEU A 89 -3.30 -7.11 -10.45
N PHE A 90 -3.50 -6.42 -11.56
CA PHE A 90 -4.75 -6.31 -12.33
C PHE A 90 -5.11 -7.63 -13.07
N THR A 91 -4.90 -8.78 -12.42
CA THR A 91 -5.14 -10.15 -12.93
C THR A 91 -5.65 -11.07 -11.80
N LYS A 92 -5.75 -12.40 -12.01
CA LYS A 92 -6.16 -13.43 -11.00
C LYS A 92 -5.10 -13.61 -9.87
N GLY A 93 -4.69 -12.52 -9.24
CA GLY A 93 -3.33 -12.35 -8.73
C GLY A 93 -2.88 -13.26 -7.59
N LEU A 94 -3.75 -13.91 -6.79
CA LEU A 94 -3.27 -14.74 -5.66
C LEU A 94 -2.54 -15.98 -6.17
N SER A 95 -3.23 -16.69 -7.06
CA SER A 95 -2.69 -17.83 -7.81
C SER A 95 -1.42 -17.52 -8.61
N ILE A 96 -1.12 -16.24 -8.83
CA ILE A 96 0.07 -15.80 -9.56
C ILE A 96 1.20 -15.52 -8.58
N ILE A 97 0.93 -14.85 -7.46
CA ILE A 97 1.92 -14.58 -6.41
C ILE A 97 2.48 -15.87 -5.79
N GLU A 98 1.69 -16.93 -5.74
CA GLU A 98 2.11 -18.23 -5.18
C GLU A 98 2.81 -19.15 -6.18
N LYS A 99 2.96 -18.75 -7.45
CA LYS A 99 3.67 -19.58 -8.45
C LYS A 99 5.15 -19.71 -8.11
N ALA A 100 5.79 -20.77 -8.62
CA ALA A 100 7.22 -20.96 -8.44
C ALA A 100 8.05 -19.76 -8.94
N THR A 101 7.57 -19.03 -9.95
CA THR A 101 8.20 -17.82 -10.48
C THR A 101 7.17 -16.72 -10.71
N LEU A 102 7.58 -15.47 -10.55
CA LEU A 102 6.83 -14.26 -10.85
C LEU A 102 7.45 -13.55 -12.07
N PRO A 103 6.92 -13.77 -13.29
CA PRO A 103 7.50 -13.22 -14.51
C PRO A 103 7.43 -11.68 -14.59
N ASP A 104 8.48 -11.06 -15.10
CA ASP A 104 8.57 -9.59 -15.27
C ASP A 104 7.46 -8.99 -16.13
N ARG A 105 6.94 -9.74 -17.11
CA ARG A 105 5.78 -9.31 -17.91
C ARG A 105 4.53 -8.98 -17.08
N LEU A 106 4.48 -9.37 -15.82
CA LEU A 106 3.40 -9.01 -14.89
C LEU A 106 3.50 -7.57 -14.39
N ALA A 107 4.65 -6.90 -14.52
CA ALA A 107 4.84 -5.51 -14.15
C ALA A 107 3.81 -4.59 -14.85
N GLN A 108 3.46 -4.87 -16.11
CA GLN A 108 2.45 -4.09 -16.85
C GLN A 108 1.05 -4.11 -16.21
N TYR A 109 0.82 -5.07 -15.31
CA TYR A 109 -0.42 -5.22 -14.57
C TYR A 109 -0.26 -4.86 -13.09
N SER A 110 0.82 -4.21 -12.67
CA SER A 110 1.04 -3.86 -11.26
C SER A 110 1.01 -2.36 -11.02
N SER A 111 0.78 -1.97 -9.77
CA SER A 111 0.97 -0.58 -9.33
C SER A 111 2.44 -0.18 -9.14
N ILE A 112 3.39 -1.06 -9.47
CA ILE A 112 4.83 -0.81 -9.42
C ILE A 112 5.49 -0.94 -10.79
N MET A 113 4.70 -0.84 -11.88
CA MET A 113 5.20 -0.97 -13.25
C MET A 113 6.38 -0.03 -13.52
N GLN A 114 6.24 1.25 -13.16
CA GLN A 114 7.28 2.24 -13.46
C GLN A 114 8.55 1.98 -12.65
N LEU A 115 8.40 1.57 -11.38
CA LEU A 115 9.51 1.16 -10.53
C LEU A 115 10.32 0.03 -11.17
N HIS A 116 9.64 -1.01 -11.68
CA HIS A 116 10.29 -2.11 -12.37
C HIS A 116 11.02 -1.64 -13.64
N LEU A 117 10.39 -0.79 -14.45
CA LEU A 117 10.97 -0.30 -15.70
C LEU A 117 12.19 0.59 -15.46
N ASP A 118 12.15 1.47 -14.46
CA ASP A 118 13.21 2.44 -14.19
C ASP A 118 14.41 1.80 -13.47
N SER A 119 14.14 0.90 -12.52
CA SER A 119 15.20 0.24 -11.72
C SER A 119 15.81 -0.99 -12.41
N GLY A 120 15.07 -1.62 -13.34
CA GLY A 120 15.45 -2.91 -13.93
C GLY A 120 15.38 -4.10 -12.96
N ILE A 121 14.83 -3.91 -11.75
CA ILE A 121 14.75 -4.94 -10.73
C ILE A 121 13.63 -5.93 -11.09
N PRO A 122 13.89 -7.26 -11.06
CA PRO A 122 12.88 -8.26 -11.38
C PRO A 122 11.63 -8.15 -10.48
N MET A 123 10.47 -8.46 -11.05
CA MET A 123 9.20 -8.50 -10.31
C MET A 123 9.25 -9.47 -9.12
N GLU A 124 9.95 -10.61 -9.30
CA GLU A 124 10.22 -11.58 -8.24
C GLU A 124 10.85 -10.91 -7.00
N GLU A 125 11.88 -10.08 -7.22
CA GLU A 125 12.61 -9.40 -6.15
C GLU A 125 11.76 -8.30 -5.51
N LEU A 126 11.10 -7.46 -6.32
CA LEU A 126 10.24 -6.37 -5.84
C LEU A 126 9.03 -6.85 -5.04
N VAL A 127 8.46 -8.02 -5.38
CA VAL A 127 7.25 -8.51 -4.72
C VAL A 127 7.58 -9.41 -3.53
N ARG A 128 8.56 -10.32 -3.67
CA ARG A 128 8.78 -11.37 -2.67
C ARG A 128 10.25 -11.77 -2.48
N GLY A 129 11.18 -10.95 -2.96
CA GLY A 129 12.61 -11.12 -2.70
C GLY A 129 13.02 -10.65 -1.30
N ASN A 130 14.29 -10.83 -0.97
CA ASN A 130 14.83 -10.46 0.35
C ASN A 130 14.77 -8.95 0.59
N THR A 131 14.76 -8.17 -0.49
CA THR A 131 14.65 -6.71 -0.44
C THR A 131 13.25 -6.19 -0.79
N SER A 132 12.26 -7.07 -0.95
CA SER A 132 10.86 -6.63 -1.01
C SER A 132 10.44 -6.07 0.34
N ILE A 133 9.38 -5.26 0.41
CA ILE A 133 8.86 -4.80 1.72
C ILE A 133 8.54 -6.00 2.61
N GLY A 134 7.95 -7.06 2.08
CA GLY A 134 7.69 -8.26 2.88
C GLY A 134 8.97 -8.93 3.39
N GLY A 135 10.00 -9.04 2.55
CA GLY A 135 11.30 -9.58 2.95
C GLY A 135 12.03 -8.74 4.00
N LEU A 136 11.99 -7.41 3.86
CA LEU A 136 12.62 -6.47 4.79
C LEU A 136 11.96 -6.46 6.17
N MET A 137 10.69 -6.86 6.26
CA MET A 137 9.94 -6.92 7.51
C MET A 137 10.17 -8.24 8.27
N GLU A 138 10.75 -9.26 7.63
CA GLU A 138 11.14 -10.52 8.28
C GLU A 138 12.42 -10.36 9.12
N PRO A 139 12.58 -11.15 10.20
CA PRO A 139 11.60 -12.06 10.80
C PRO A 139 10.65 -11.36 11.80
N ASP A 140 10.88 -10.07 12.09
CA ASP A 140 10.25 -9.34 13.20
C ASP A 140 8.73 -9.21 13.02
N PHE A 141 8.30 -8.87 11.81
CA PHE A 141 6.90 -8.69 11.45
C PHE A 141 6.61 -9.43 10.16
N PRO A 142 6.26 -10.72 10.26
CA PRO A 142 5.98 -11.54 9.10
C PRO A 142 4.89 -10.96 8.20
N MET A 143 5.19 -10.86 6.89
CA MET A 143 4.26 -10.35 5.89
C MET A 143 4.18 -11.29 4.69
N PHE A 144 3.06 -11.26 3.98
CA PHE A 144 2.91 -11.95 2.71
C PHE A 144 2.60 -10.98 1.57
N PRO A 145 3.23 -11.13 0.39
CA PRO A 145 4.27 -12.10 0.07
C PRO A 145 5.65 -11.71 0.64
N ALA A 146 6.48 -12.72 0.90
CA ALA A 146 7.86 -12.60 1.38
C ALA A 146 8.65 -13.86 0.95
N PRO A 147 9.99 -13.84 1.01
CA PRO A 147 10.84 -14.96 0.58
C PRO A 147 10.43 -16.28 1.22
N GLY A 148 10.11 -17.27 0.39
CA GLY A 148 9.77 -18.62 0.82
C GLY A 148 8.46 -18.77 1.61
N ARG A 149 7.72 -17.67 1.86
CA ARG A 149 6.48 -17.72 2.62
C ARG A 149 5.32 -18.23 1.77
N LYS A 150 4.54 -19.16 2.33
CA LYS A 150 3.32 -19.70 1.74
C LYS A 150 2.13 -19.34 2.60
N LEU A 151 0.98 -19.10 1.99
CA LEU A 151 -0.27 -18.99 2.73
C LEU A 151 -0.77 -20.38 3.08
N LEU A 152 -1.34 -20.50 4.27
CA LEU A 152 -1.92 -21.76 4.77
C LEU A 152 -3.45 -21.79 4.60
N GLU A 153 -4.04 -20.71 4.08
CA GLU A 153 -5.48 -20.53 3.90
C GLU A 153 -5.79 -19.89 2.55
N GLU A 154 -6.95 -20.23 1.97
CA GLU A 154 -7.43 -19.59 0.75
C GLU A 154 -7.87 -18.15 1.06
N LEU A 155 -7.26 -17.18 0.37
CA LEU A 155 -7.55 -15.76 0.57
C LEU A 155 -8.25 -15.12 -0.64
N SER A 156 -9.03 -14.09 -0.36
CA SER A 156 -9.60 -13.24 -1.42
C SER A 156 -8.55 -12.25 -1.93
N TYR A 157 -8.03 -12.50 -3.14
CA TYR A 157 -6.96 -11.66 -3.71
C TYR A 157 -7.24 -10.14 -3.68
N PRO A 158 -8.40 -9.65 -4.18
CA PRO A 158 -8.64 -8.21 -4.25
C PRO A 158 -8.68 -7.55 -2.88
N TYR A 159 -9.05 -8.29 -1.83
CA TYR A 159 -9.20 -7.76 -0.49
C TYR A 159 -7.83 -7.52 0.17
N HIS A 160 -6.89 -8.44 0.01
CA HIS A 160 -5.59 -8.39 0.70
C HIS A 160 -4.49 -7.70 -0.10
N PHE A 161 -4.54 -7.77 -1.44
CA PHE A 161 -3.41 -7.35 -2.31
C PHE A 161 -3.73 -6.17 -3.23
N SER A 162 -4.96 -5.64 -3.16
CA SER A 162 -5.42 -4.50 -3.95
C SER A 162 -6.35 -3.63 -3.11
N SER A 163 -6.63 -2.43 -3.60
CA SER A 163 -7.62 -1.52 -3.03
C SER A 163 -8.11 -0.59 -4.14
N TYR A 164 -9.28 0.02 -3.96
CA TYR A 164 -9.77 1.06 -4.86
C TYR A 164 -8.80 2.25 -4.87
N SER A 165 -8.33 2.67 -3.70
CA SER A 165 -7.41 3.80 -3.56
C SER A 165 -6.10 3.56 -4.31
N LEU A 166 -5.51 2.37 -4.16
CA LEU A 166 -4.30 1.99 -4.86
C LEU A 166 -4.49 2.01 -6.38
N ARG A 167 -5.59 1.45 -6.89
CA ARG A 167 -5.93 1.48 -8.32
C ARG A 167 -6.16 2.89 -8.85
N ARG A 168 -6.77 3.76 -8.05
CA ARG A 168 -7.08 5.14 -8.43
C ARG A 168 -5.85 6.03 -8.46
N HIS A 169 -4.91 5.80 -7.53
CA HIS A 169 -3.85 6.77 -7.24
C HIS A 169 -2.47 6.38 -7.75
N THR A 170 -2.28 5.17 -8.28
CA THR A 170 -1.02 4.73 -8.91
C THR A 170 -1.09 4.76 -10.44
N GLY A 171 0.07 4.79 -11.08
CA GLY A 171 0.21 4.90 -12.54
C GLY A 171 1.55 5.52 -12.95
N TRP A 172 1.55 6.31 -14.02
CA TRP A 172 2.74 6.99 -14.51
C TRP A 172 3.44 7.80 -13.41
N ARG A 173 4.71 7.45 -13.12
CA ARG A 173 5.57 8.05 -12.07
C ARG A 173 5.03 7.96 -10.63
N VAL A 174 3.90 7.31 -10.41
CA VAL A 174 3.35 7.07 -9.07
C VAL A 174 3.22 5.57 -8.87
N ASN A 175 4.27 4.99 -8.29
CA ASN A 175 4.28 3.61 -7.86
C ASN A 175 3.54 3.46 -6.53
N GLY A 176 3.07 2.27 -6.21
CA GLY A 176 2.47 2.10 -4.89
C GLY A 176 2.17 0.69 -4.47
N MET A 177 1.79 0.59 -3.21
CA MET A 177 1.42 -0.65 -2.56
C MET A 177 0.34 -0.42 -1.51
N LYS A 178 -0.35 -1.50 -1.17
CA LYS A 178 -1.21 -1.62 -0.01
C LYS A 178 -0.44 -2.33 1.09
N VAL A 179 -0.54 -1.85 2.32
CA VAL A 179 -0.06 -2.56 3.51
C VAL A 179 -1.28 -2.85 4.38
N SER A 180 -1.55 -4.13 4.66
CA SER A 180 -2.66 -4.56 5.52
C SER A 180 -2.11 -5.20 6.79
N VAL A 181 -2.47 -4.64 7.95
CA VAL A 181 -1.91 -5.01 9.26
C VAL A 181 -2.95 -5.74 10.11
N ALA A 182 -2.57 -6.92 10.63
CA ALA A 182 -3.41 -7.76 11.47
C ALA A 182 -3.80 -7.06 12.78
N ASN A 183 -4.92 -7.50 13.37
CA ASN A 183 -5.43 -6.88 14.60
C ASN A 183 -4.52 -7.11 15.82
N SER A 184 -3.82 -8.25 15.87
CA SER A 184 -2.88 -8.60 16.93
C SER A 184 -1.75 -7.57 17.11
N ILE A 185 -1.26 -6.98 16.02
CA ILE A 185 -0.29 -5.88 16.05
C ILE A 185 -0.96 -4.56 16.46
N ARG A 186 -2.07 -4.20 15.81
CA ARG A 186 -2.74 -2.90 16.00
C ARG A 186 -3.37 -2.72 17.37
N ALA A 187 -3.77 -3.80 18.03
CA ALA A 187 -4.36 -3.78 19.37
C ALA A 187 -3.32 -3.64 20.49
N ASN A 188 -2.03 -3.73 20.17
CA ASN A 188 -0.93 -3.60 21.12
C ASN A 188 -0.07 -2.39 20.75
N THR A 189 -0.08 -1.34 21.57
CA THR A 189 0.63 -0.09 21.27
C THR A 189 2.14 -0.27 21.11
N VAL A 190 2.75 -1.22 21.84
CA VAL A 190 4.19 -1.51 21.74
C VAL A 190 4.48 -2.16 20.37
N LEU A 191 3.72 -3.19 20.00
CA LEU A 191 3.89 -3.85 18.70
C LEU A 191 3.55 -2.90 17.54
N MET A 192 2.56 -2.03 17.71
CA MET A 192 2.19 -1.03 16.71
C MET A 192 3.33 -0.04 16.45
N THR A 193 3.99 0.46 17.50
CA THR A 193 5.16 1.35 17.34
C THR A 193 6.32 0.60 16.67
N GLN A 194 6.66 -0.59 17.15
CA GLN A 194 7.74 -1.40 16.57
C GLN A 194 7.48 -1.75 15.10
N PHE A 195 6.23 -2.06 14.74
CA PHE A 195 5.83 -2.31 13.36
C PHE A 195 5.98 -1.05 12.50
N ALA A 196 5.56 0.11 13.02
CA ALA A 196 5.68 1.38 12.31
C ALA A 196 7.15 1.75 12.06
N ASP A 197 8.03 1.57 13.05
CA ASP A 197 9.46 1.82 12.93
C ASP A 197 10.09 0.90 11.87
N LYS A 198 9.81 -0.41 11.95
CA LYS A 198 10.30 -1.38 10.97
C LYS A 198 9.78 -1.09 9.55
N LEU A 199 8.51 -0.73 9.41
CA LEU A 199 7.94 -0.37 8.11
C LEU A 199 8.57 0.90 7.55
N ALA A 200 8.86 1.89 8.40
CA ALA A 200 9.54 3.11 7.99
C ALA A 200 10.96 2.81 7.48
N GLU A 201 11.70 1.90 8.13
CA GLU A 201 13.01 1.43 7.66
C GLU A 201 12.91 0.73 6.29
N ALA A 202 11.93 -0.18 6.13
CA ALA A 202 11.73 -0.90 4.87
C ALA A 202 11.34 0.06 3.73
N VAL A 203 10.45 1.02 4.00
CA VAL A 203 10.05 2.06 3.03
C VAL A 203 11.24 2.96 2.70
N LYS A 204 12.04 3.36 3.69
CA LYS A 204 13.26 4.14 3.46
C LYS A 204 14.22 3.37 2.54
N PHE A 205 14.44 2.08 2.77
CA PHE A 205 15.28 1.27 1.90
C PHE A 205 14.79 1.33 0.45
N TRP A 206 13.48 1.17 0.21
CA TRP A 206 12.92 1.29 -1.14
C TRP A 206 13.11 2.67 -1.75
N VAL A 207 12.91 3.73 -0.98
CA VAL A 207 13.11 5.10 -1.45
C VAL A 207 14.58 5.37 -1.79
N ASP A 208 15.51 4.91 -0.95
CA ASP A 208 16.95 5.15 -1.14
C ASP A 208 17.54 4.35 -2.31
N ASN A 209 16.99 3.16 -2.60
CA ASN A 209 17.60 2.21 -3.54
C ASN A 209 16.84 2.06 -4.85
N TYR A 210 15.51 2.29 -4.88
CA TYR A 210 14.67 1.95 -6.03
C TYR A 210 13.97 3.15 -6.69
N LEU A 211 13.83 4.30 -6.02
CA LEU A 211 13.06 5.46 -6.49
C LEU A 211 13.94 6.69 -6.77
#